data_AF-A0A2E9VK47-F1
#
_entry.id   AF-A0A2E9VK47-F1
#
_cell.length_a   1.000
_cell.length_b   1.000
_cell.length_c   1.000
_cell.angle_alpha   90.00
_cell.angle_beta   90.00
_cell.angle_gamma   90.00
#
_symmetry.space_group_name_H-M   'P 1'
#
loop_
_entity.id
_entity.type
_entity.pdbx_description
1 polymer ?
#
loop_
_entity_poly.entity_id
_entity_poly.type
_entity_poly.pdbx_seq_one_letter_code
_entity_poly.pdbx_strand_id
1 'polypeptide(L)'
;MFTAPASTKYPDGGNQISERRLLKSLKRVLKRIGLPSTGKLHTFRHSFISKALAKGIPSTTVRRWVGHVSDEIMDLYNHIHDQAAQSAIQKFADESNETDLAQI
;
A
#
# COMPACT_ATOMS: atom_id res chain seq x y z
N MET A 1 7.37 -23.04 -1.24
CA MET A 1 8.19 -21.83 -1.51
C MET A 1 7.93 -21.39 -2.94
N PHE A 2 7.74 -20.09 -3.22
CA PHE A 2 7.49 -19.59 -4.58
C PHE A 2 8.82 -19.42 -5.33
N THR A 3 9.20 -20.42 -6.12
CA THR A 3 10.51 -20.53 -6.77
C THR A 3 10.37 -20.69 -8.28
N ALA A 4 11.47 -20.39 -9.00
CA ALA A 4 11.51 -20.54 -10.45
C ALA A 4 11.48 -22.02 -10.83
N PRO A 5 10.72 -22.40 -11.88
CA PRO A 5 10.71 -23.76 -12.39
C PRO A 5 12.07 -24.12 -13.00
N ALA A 6 12.31 -25.42 -13.14
CA ALA A 6 13.47 -25.95 -13.86
C ALA A 6 13.61 -25.32 -15.26
N SER A 7 14.83 -25.05 -15.67
CA SER A 7 15.16 -24.50 -16.99
C SER A 7 16.47 -25.06 -17.50
N THR A 8 16.76 -24.93 -18.80
CA THR A 8 18.01 -25.39 -19.40
C THR A 8 19.27 -24.86 -18.69
N LYS A 9 19.19 -23.66 -18.09
CA LYS A 9 20.29 -23.06 -17.33
C LYS A 9 20.33 -23.52 -15.86
N TYR A 10 19.20 -23.96 -15.31
CA TYR A 10 19.04 -24.39 -13.91
C TYR A 10 18.12 -25.62 -13.86
N PRO A 11 18.66 -26.82 -14.08
CA PRO A 11 17.86 -28.04 -14.23
C PRO A 11 17.13 -28.45 -12.95
N ASP A 12 17.68 -28.14 -11.78
CA ASP A 12 17.08 -28.50 -10.49
C ASP A 12 15.94 -27.55 -10.05
N GLY A 13 15.72 -26.45 -10.79
CA GLY A 13 14.72 -25.44 -10.41
C GLY A 13 15.02 -24.83 -9.04
N GLY A 14 13.97 -24.44 -8.30
CA GLY A 14 14.09 -24.05 -6.88
C GLY A 14 14.74 -22.68 -6.61
N ASN A 15 15.32 -22.05 -7.63
CA ASN A 15 15.98 -20.77 -7.52
C ASN A 15 14.99 -19.61 -7.31
N GLN A 16 15.47 -18.49 -6.76
CA GLN A 16 14.68 -17.27 -6.69
C GLN A 16 14.28 -16.81 -8.10
N ILE A 17 13.02 -16.39 -8.25
CA ILE A 17 12.52 -15.86 -9.51
C ILE A 17 13.19 -14.51 -9.76
N SER A 18 13.82 -14.36 -10.93
CA SER A 18 14.41 -13.07 -11.26
C SER A 18 13.34 -12.01 -11.47
N GLU A 19 13.55 -10.85 -10.87
CA GLU A 19 12.63 -9.71 -10.96
C GLU A 19 12.33 -9.35 -12.42
N ARG A 20 13.35 -9.37 -13.28
CA ARG A 20 13.21 -9.12 -14.72
C ARG A 20 12.25 -10.11 -15.41
N ARG A 21 12.31 -11.40 -15.05
CA ARG A 21 11.40 -12.43 -15.61
C ARG A 21 9.98 -12.22 -15.11
N LEU A 22 9.83 -11.88 -13.83
CA LEU A 22 8.54 -11.57 -13.23
C LEU A 22 7.91 -10.33 -13.89
N LEU A 23 8.66 -9.25 -14.06
CA LEU A 23 8.21 -8.03 -14.74
C LEU A 23 7.83 -8.30 -16.21
N LYS A 24 8.60 -9.14 -16.93
CA LYS A 24 8.24 -9.55 -18.29
C LYS A 24 6.93 -10.35 -18.31
N SER A 25 6.70 -11.20 -17.32
CA SER A 25 5.43 -11.92 -17.17
C SER A 25 4.26 -10.96 -16.92
N LEU A 26 4.44 -10.02 -15.99
CA LEU A 26 3.47 -8.98 -15.68
C LEU A 26 3.08 -8.18 -16.92
N LYS A 27 4.05 -7.68 -17.68
CA LYS A 27 3.79 -6.90 -18.90
C LYS A 27 3.00 -7.68 -19.95
N ARG A 28 3.22 -9.00 -20.06
CA ARG A 28 2.42 -9.86 -20.95
C ARG A 28 0.96 -9.94 -20.51
N VAL A 29 0.71 -10.09 -19.21
CA VAL A 29 -0.65 -10.11 -18.66
C VAL A 29 -1.33 -8.77 -18.86
N LEU A 30 -0.67 -7.65 -18.53
CA LEU A 30 -1.21 -6.29 -18.72
C LEU A 30 -1.61 -6.04 -20.17
N LYS A 31 -0.76 -6.43 -21.13
CA LYS A 31 -1.08 -6.33 -22.56
C LYS A 31 -2.29 -7.18 -22.96
N ARG A 32 -2.42 -8.39 -22.40
CA ARG A 32 -3.54 -9.30 -22.70
C ARG A 32 -4.89 -8.75 -22.23
N ILE A 33 -4.90 -7.99 -21.13
CA ILE A 33 -6.10 -7.38 -20.56
C ILE A 33 -6.32 -5.93 -21.00
N GLY A 34 -5.54 -5.43 -21.98
CA GLY A 34 -5.69 -4.07 -22.51
C GLY A 34 -5.22 -2.95 -21.58
N LEU A 35 -4.46 -3.25 -20.54
CA LEU A 35 -3.93 -2.24 -19.61
C LEU A 35 -2.55 -1.75 -20.03
N PRO A 36 -2.17 -0.50 -19.67
CA PRO A 36 -0.86 0.05 -19.94
C PRO A 36 0.27 -0.83 -19.41
N SER A 37 1.22 -1.20 -20.27
CA SER A 37 2.39 -2.01 -19.91
C SER A 37 3.48 -1.26 -19.13
N THR A 38 3.15 -0.07 -18.62
CA THR A 38 3.99 0.76 -17.74
C THR A 38 4.03 0.25 -16.30
N GLY A 39 3.17 -0.72 -15.94
CA GLY A 39 3.13 -1.31 -14.61
C GLY A 39 4.49 -1.85 -14.15
N LYS A 40 4.95 -1.37 -12.99
CA LYS A 40 6.14 -1.84 -12.28
C LYS A 40 5.73 -2.79 -11.15
N LEU A 41 6.63 -3.65 -10.69
CA LEU A 41 6.32 -4.54 -9.56
C LEU A 41 6.01 -3.76 -8.28
N HIS A 42 6.74 -2.67 -8.03
CA HIS A 42 6.50 -1.78 -6.90
C HIS A 42 5.13 -1.10 -6.95
N THR A 43 4.48 -0.98 -8.12
CA THR A 43 3.14 -0.42 -8.24
C THR A 43 2.14 -1.20 -7.39
N PHE A 44 2.24 -2.53 -7.33
CA PHE A 44 1.37 -3.35 -6.48
C PHE A 44 1.56 -3.04 -4.99
N ARG A 45 2.80 -2.87 -4.56
CA ARG A 45 3.13 -2.51 -3.17
C ARG A 45 2.56 -1.12 -2.83
N HIS A 46 2.72 -0.15 -3.71
CA HIS A 46 2.14 1.18 -3.55
C HIS A 46 0.61 1.15 -3.50
N SER A 47 -0.04 0.39 -4.40
CA SER A 47 -1.50 0.22 -4.40
C SER A 47 -2.01 -0.45 -3.12
N PHE A 48 -1.28 -1.43 -2.59
CA PHE A 48 -1.64 -2.06 -1.31
C PHE A 48 -1.53 -1.08 -0.15
N ILE A 49 -0.41 -0.37 -0.02
CA ILE A 49 -0.19 0.64 1.02
C ILE A 49 -1.28 1.71 0.98
N SER A 50 -1.50 2.30 -0.20
CA SER A 50 -2.51 3.34 -0.40
C SER A 50 -3.90 2.87 -0.01
N LYS A 51 -4.31 1.65 -0.39
CA LYS A 51 -5.61 1.06 -0.01
C LYS A 51 -5.72 0.75 1.48
N ALA A 52 -4.65 0.29 2.11
CA ALA A 52 -4.64 -0.03 3.54
C ALA A 52 -4.81 1.26 4.37
N LEU A 53 -4.06 2.30 4.02
CA LEU A 53 -4.12 3.60 4.69
C LEU A 53 -5.46 4.31 4.44
N ALA A 54 -5.98 4.27 3.21
CA ALA A 54 -7.31 4.83 2.89
C ALA A 54 -8.46 4.18 3.68
N LYS A 55 -8.25 2.94 4.19
CA LYS A 55 -9.20 2.25 5.07
C LYS A 55 -9.00 2.59 6.56
N GLY A 56 -8.13 3.54 6.88
CA GLY A 56 -7.84 3.96 8.25
C GLY A 56 -6.93 2.99 9.02
N ILE A 57 -6.24 2.07 8.34
CA ILE A 57 -5.28 1.19 9.01
C ILE A 57 -4.07 2.03 9.44
N PRO A 58 -3.65 1.99 10.71
CA PRO A 58 -2.51 2.76 11.19
C PRO A 58 -1.26 2.49 10.36
N SER A 59 -0.54 3.56 10.03
CA SER A 59 0.64 3.51 9.16
C SER A 59 1.74 2.61 9.72
N THR A 60 1.91 2.56 11.05
CA THR A 60 2.81 1.63 11.76
C THR A 60 2.50 0.16 11.48
N THR A 61 1.22 -0.18 11.41
CA THR A 61 0.74 -1.54 11.12
C THR A 61 1.03 -1.90 9.66
N VAL A 62 0.73 -0.99 8.74
CA VAL A 62 1.01 -1.17 7.31
C VAL A 62 2.52 -1.33 7.08
N ARG A 63 3.36 -0.51 7.74
CA ARG A 63 4.82 -0.60 7.67
C ARG A 63 5.33 -1.96 8.16
N ARG A 64 4.75 -2.52 9.23
CA ARG A 64 5.10 -3.86 9.72
C ARG A 64 4.77 -4.97 8.72
N TRP A 65 3.64 -4.89 8.03
CA TRP A 65 3.26 -5.91 7.03
C TRP A 65 4.11 -5.85 5.77
N VAL A 66 4.42 -4.63 5.33
CA VAL A 66 5.03 -4.41 4.03
C VAL A 66 6.56 -4.47 4.15
N GLY A 67 7.13 -4.10 5.29
CA GLY A 67 8.58 -4.02 5.53
C GLY A 67 9.14 -2.65 5.16
N HIS A 68 10.34 -2.57 4.58
CA HIS A 68 10.95 -1.30 4.15
C HIS A 68 10.05 -0.56 3.13
N VAL A 69 9.27 0.39 3.60
CA VAL A 69 8.52 1.34 2.79
C VAL A 69 9.41 2.55 2.59
N SER A 70 9.40 3.14 1.39
CA SER A 70 10.11 4.40 1.15
C SER A 70 9.50 5.47 2.07
N ASP A 71 10.35 6.19 2.80
CA ASP A 71 9.89 7.17 3.78
C ASP A 71 9.00 8.26 3.14
N GLU A 72 9.26 8.60 1.88
CA GLU A 72 8.42 9.50 1.05
C GLU A 72 6.92 9.12 1.02
N ILE A 73 6.59 7.83 0.96
CA ILE A 73 5.19 7.38 0.96
C ILE A 73 4.60 7.46 2.34
N MET A 74 5.41 7.21 3.36
CA MET A 74 4.94 7.31 4.72
C MET A 74 4.64 8.77 5.09
N ASP A 75 5.51 9.68 4.69
CA ASP A 75 5.41 11.10 4.99
C ASP A 75 4.17 11.72 4.34
N LEU A 76 3.88 11.37 3.08
CA LEU A 76 2.67 11.82 2.38
C LEU A 76 1.37 11.46 3.13
N TYR A 77 1.32 10.28 3.76
CA TYR A 77 0.10 9.78 4.39
C TYR A 77 0.01 10.01 5.90
N ASN A 78 1.13 10.24 6.60
CA ASN A 78 1.08 10.76 7.97
C ASN A 78 0.34 12.10 8.01
N HIS A 79 0.61 12.98 7.04
CA HIS A 79 -0.06 14.28 6.97
C HIS A 79 -1.59 14.18 6.78
N ILE A 80 -2.07 13.20 6.02
CA ILE A 80 -3.51 12.96 5.83
C ILE A 80 -4.17 12.49 7.13
N HIS A 81 -3.49 11.65 7.92
CA HIS A 81 -3.98 11.23 9.22
C HIS A 81 -4.04 12.38 10.23
N ASP A 82 -3.09 13.31 10.20
CA ASP A 82 -3.12 14.50 11.07
C ASP A 82 -4.35 15.36 10.78
N GLN A 83 -4.70 15.58 9.52
CA GLN A 83 -5.92 16.33 9.15
C GLN A 83 -7.20 15.62 9.60
N ALA A 84 -7.26 14.29 9.45
CA ALA A 84 -8.41 13.50 9.89
C ALA A 84 -8.54 13.50 11.42
N ALA A 85 -7.42 13.40 12.15
CA ALA A 85 -7.38 13.48 13.60
C ALA A 85 -7.77 14.86 14.12
N GLN A 86 -7.26 15.94 13.50
CA GLN A 86 -7.68 17.32 13.79
C GLN A 86 -9.17 17.51 13.56
N SER A 87 -9.71 17.00 12.44
CA SER A 87 -11.14 17.07 12.16
C SER A 87 -11.99 16.29 13.16
N ALA A 88 -11.49 15.16 13.66
CA ALA A 88 -12.18 14.37 14.69
C ALA A 88 -12.18 15.08 16.05
N ILE A 89 -11.06 15.69 16.44
CA ILE A 89 -10.96 16.51 17.66
C ILE A 89 -11.87 17.74 17.56
N GLN A 90 -11.93 18.39 16.40
CA GLN A 90 -12.82 19.54 16.19
C GLN A 90 -14.29 19.14 16.36
N LYS A 91 -14.70 18.03 15.75
CA LYS A 91 -16.08 17.50 15.92
C LYS A 91 -16.37 17.14 17.38
N PHE A 92 -15.43 16.51 18.06
CA PHE A 92 -15.57 16.19 19.48
C PHE A 92 -15.72 17.46 20.32
N ALA A 93 -14.92 18.50 20.04
CA ALA A 93 -14.99 19.79 20.71
C ALA A 93 -16.34 20.51 20.46
N ASP A 94 -16.84 20.47 19.23
CA ASP A 94 -18.11 21.08 18.84
C ASP A 94 -19.30 20.37 19.54
N GLU A 95 -19.31 19.03 19.61
CA GLU A 95 -20.33 18.25 20.34
C GLU A 95 -20.33 18.52 21.86
N SER A 96 -19.15 18.73 22.46
CA SER A 96 -19.04 19.11 23.87
C SER A 96 -19.52 20.53 24.17
N ASN A 97 -19.51 21.45 23.19
CA ASN A 97 -20.04 22.81 23.36
C ASN A 97 -21.57 22.88 23.21
N GLU A 98 -22.18 22.05 22.35
CA GLU A 98 -23.64 21.99 22.22
C GLU A 98 -24.33 21.41 23.45
N THR A 99 -23.68 20.46 24.13
CA THR A 99 -24.21 19.84 25.35
C THR A 99 -24.20 20.79 26.56
N ASP A 100 -23.28 21.76 26.60
CA ASP A 100 -23.22 22.79 27.64
C ASP A 100 -24.28 23.89 27.46
N LEU A 101 -24.74 24.14 26.22
CA LEU A 101 -25.78 25.14 25.91
C LEU A 101 -27.21 24.60 26.07
N ALA A 102 -27.39 23.28 26.12
CA ALA A 102 -28.70 22.65 26.28
C ALA A 102 -29.12 22.45 27.75
N GLN A 103 -28.32 22.90 28.72
CA GLN A 103 -28.57 22.78 30.16
C GLN A 103 -28.95 24.11 30.87
N ILE A 104 -29.22 25.18 30.13
CA ILE A 104 -29.74 26.47 30.65
C ILE A 104 -31.16 26.68 30.14
#